data_AF-A0A835NUL1-F1
#
_entry.id   AF-A0A835NUL1-F1
#
_cell.length_a   1.000
_cell.length_b   1.000
_cell.length_c   1.000
_cell.angle_alpha   90.00
_cell.angle_beta   90.00
_cell.angle_gamma   90.00
#
_symmetry.space_group_name_H-M   'P 1'
#
loop_
_entity.id
_entity.type
_entity.pdbx_description
1 polymer ?
#
loop_
_entity_poly.entity_id
_entity_poly.type
_entity_poly.pdbx_seq_one_letter_code
_entity_poly.pdbx_strand_id
1 'polypeptide(L)'
;MGPIWPSYYSECSALLFVVDASNPTQVSSSCIQLLSVLSAAPLASVPVLVLFNKIDMPCYMSLVEMKSLFRMQDIVSCATQPITMLETSARDGTGLAEVLQWLRTTLKEPC
;
A
#
# COMPACT_ATOMS: atom_id res chain seq x y z
N MET A 1 4.82 2.70 22.37
CA MET A 1 4.37 3.90 21.63
C MET A 1 3.74 3.43 20.34
N GLY A 2 2.47 3.75 20.09
CA GLY A 2 1.79 3.39 18.84
C GLY A 2 2.20 4.30 17.68
N PRO A 3 1.84 3.95 16.44
CA PRO A 3 2.11 4.80 15.28
C PRO A 3 1.35 6.13 15.39
N ILE A 4 1.98 7.22 14.96
CA ILE A 4 1.38 8.57 14.95
C ILE A 4 0.42 8.80 13.77
N TRP A 5 0.23 7.79 12.91
CA TRP A 5 -0.56 7.89 11.68
C TRP A 5 -1.99 8.41 11.89
N PRO A 6 -2.74 8.05 12.95
CA PRO A 6 -4.10 8.53 13.16
C PRO A 6 -4.23 10.06 13.18
N SER A 7 -3.19 10.79 13.56
CA SER A 7 -3.17 12.25 13.57
C SER A 7 -3.21 12.87 12.16
N TYR A 8 -2.93 12.10 11.11
CA TYR A 8 -2.84 12.58 9.72
C TYR A 8 -3.97 12.07 8.82
N TYR A 9 -4.86 11.20 9.33
CA TYR A 9 -5.87 10.57 8.48
C TYR A 9 -6.91 11.56 7.94
N SER A 10 -7.29 12.57 8.72
CA SER A 10 -8.37 13.50 8.37
C SER A 10 -8.05 14.39 7.15
N GLU A 11 -6.78 14.62 6.85
CA GLU A 11 -6.33 15.50 5.76
C GLU A 11 -5.74 14.70 4.58
N CYS A 12 -5.93 13.37 4.58
CA CYS A 12 -5.32 12.49 3.61
C CYS A 12 -6.16 12.39 2.32
N SER A 13 -5.64 12.90 1.20
CA SER A 13 -6.29 12.76 -0.12
C SER A 13 -5.96 11.44 -0.81
N ALA A 14 -4.83 10.82 -0.48
CA ALA A 14 -4.40 9.52 -0.97
C ALA A 14 -3.40 8.90 0.01
N LEU A 15 -3.44 7.58 0.18
CA LEU A 15 -2.56 6.86 1.09
C LEU A 15 -1.64 5.91 0.32
N LEU A 16 -0.33 6.03 0.57
CA LEU A 16 0.67 5.09 0.06
C LEU A 16 1.13 4.18 1.21
N PHE A 17 0.87 2.88 1.11
CA PHE A 17 1.27 1.87 2.09
C PHE A 17 2.44 1.06 1.53
N VAL A 18 3.65 1.29 2.06
CA VAL A 18 4.88 0.66 1.54
C VAL A 18 5.24 -0.57 2.37
N VAL A 19 5.44 -1.69 1.69
CA VAL A 19 5.81 -2.98 2.25
C VAL A 19 7.19 -3.38 1.74
N ASP A 20 8.03 -3.91 2.63
CA ASP A 20 9.31 -4.48 2.25
C ASP A 20 9.14 -5.91 1.70
N ALA A 21 9.21 -6.06 0.37
CA ALA A 21 9.08 -7.35 -0.31
C ALA A 21 10.26 -8.30 -0.02
N SER A 22 11.39 -7.79 0.45
CA SER A 22 12.59 -8.57 0.79
C SER A 22 12.57 -9.15 2.20
N ASN A 23 11.55 -8.85 2.99
CA ASN A 23 11.45 -9.29 4.39
C ASN A 23 10.14 -10.06 4.69
N PRO A 24 10.09 -11.37 4.38
CA PRO A 24 8.93 -12.22 4.66
C PRO A 24 8.47 -12.21 6.11
N THR A 25 9.41 -12.07 7.05
CA THR A 25 9.10 -12.10 8.49
C THR A 25 8.28 -10.91 8.95
N GLN A 26 8.39 -9.77 8.27
CA GLN A 26 7.65 -8.54 8.60
C GLN A 26 6.40 -8.35 7.73
N VAL A 27 6.20 -9.17 6.70
CA VAL A 27 5.01 -9.05 5.84
C VAL A 27 3.73 -9.38 6.60
N SER A 28 3.75 -10.35 7.50
CA SER A 28 2.60 -10.69 8.34
C SER A 28 2.19 -9.55 9.29
N SER A 29 3.16 -8.91 9.94
CA SER A 29 2.89 -7.74 10.78
C SER A 29 2.43 -6.53 9.96
N SER A 30 2.95 -6.36 8.74
CA SER A 30 2.50 -5.33 7.80
C SER A 30 1.04 -5.51 7.40
N CYS A 31 0.57 -6.76 7.24
CA CYS A 31 -0.85 -7.04 6.98
C CYS A 31 -1.76 -6.55 8.11
N ILE A 32 -1.38 -6.78 9.37
CA ILE A 32 -2.14 -6.29 10.54
C ILE A 32 -2.19 -4.76 10.54
N GLN A 33 -1.08 -4.09 10.23
CA GLN A 33 -1.03 -2.64 10.14
C GLN A 33 -1.90 -2.12 8.97
N LEU A 34 -1.86 -2.76 7.81
CA LEU A 34 -2.72 -2.40 6.67
C LEU A 34 -4.20 -2.51 7.04
N LEU A 35 -4.62 -3.60 7.69
CA LEU A 35 -6.00 -3.77 8.15
C LEU A 35 -6.41 -2.69 9.15
N SER A 36 -5.51 -2.33 10.09
CA SER A 36 -5.75 -1.23 11.03
C SER A 36 -5.93 0.11 10.31
N VAL A 37 -5.13 0.39 9.28
CA VAL A 37 -5.25 1.60 8.45
C VAL A 37 -6.57 1.60 7.68
N LEU A 38 -6.91 0.48 7.02
CA LEU A 38 -8.15 0.36 6.25
C LEU A 38 -9.42 0.45 7.11
N SER A 39 -9.35 0.03 8.37
CA SER A 39 -10.46 0.16 9.33
C SER A 39 -10.69 1.57 9.86
N ALA A 40 -9.77 2.51 9.61
CA ALA A 40 -9.87 3.86 10.14
C ALA A 40 -10.95 4.64 9.39
N ALA A 41 -12.00 5.05 10.11
CA ALA A 41 -13.14 5.76 9.53
C ALA A 41 -12.77 6.99 8.67
N PRO A 42 -11.78 7.84 9.03
CA PRO A 42 -11.41 8.98 8.19
C PRO A 42 -10.80 8.57 6.83
N LEU A 43 -10.34 7.32 6.68
CA LEU A 43 -9.76 6.81 5.45
C LEU A 43 -10.74 6.00 4.60
N ALA A 44 -12.02 5.90 4.97
CA ALA A 44 -12.98 4.99 4.33
C ALA A 44 -13.17 5.23 2.83
N SER A 45 -13.03 6.47 2.37
CA SER A 45 -13.11 6.87 0.95
C SER A 45 -11.76 7.22 0.33
N VAL A 46 -10.67 7.12 1.08
CA VAL A 46 -9.35 7.54 0.63
C VAL A 46 -8.75 6.45 -0.27
N PRO A 47 -8.31 6.77 -1.49
CA PRO A 47 -7.64 5.82 -2.37
C PRO A 47 -6.32 5.35 -1.78
N VAL A 48 -6.09 4.03 -1.81
CA VAL A 48 -4.92 3.38 -1.21
C VAL A 48 -4.07 2.74 -2.29
N LEU A 49 -2.78 3.06 -2.29
CA LEU A 49 -1.76 2.41 -3.11
C LEU A 49 -0.83 1.58 -2.22
N VAL A 50 -0.89 0.26 -2.35
CA VAL A 50 0.03 -0.66 -1.68
C VAL A 50 1.25 -0.87 -2.57
N LEU A 51 2.43 -0.50 -2.07
CA LEU A 51 3.70 -0.63 -2.76
C LEU A 51 4.50 -1.78 -2.18
N PHE A 52 4.76 -2.80 -2.97
CA PHE A 52 5.71 -3.85 -2.64
C PHE A 52 7.09 -3.40 -3.12
N ASN A 53 7.89 -2.86 -2.18
CA ASN A 53 9.17 -2.24 -2.46
C ASN A 53 10.34 -3.21 -2.24
N LYS A 54 11.52 -2.86 -2.78
CA LYS A 54 12.78 -3.63 -2.72
C LYS A 54 12.79 -4.90 -3.57
N ILE A 55 12.14 -4.87 -4.72
CA ILE A 55 12.21 -5.97 -5.71
C ILE A 55 13.61 -6.15 -6.33
N ASP A 56 14.53 -5.20 -6.11
CA ASP A 56 15.94 -5.31 -6.51
C ASP A 56 16.76 -6.26 -5.63
N MET A 57 16.22 -6.69 -4.48
CA MET A 57 16.93 -7.59 -3.57
C MET A 57 16.86 -9.04 -4.06
N PRO A 58 17.95 -9.83 -3.96
CA PRO A 58 18.01 -11.18 -4.54
C PRO A 58 17.01 -12.18 -3.95
N CYS A 59 16.48 -11.93 -2.75
CA CYS A 59 15.54 -12.81 -2.05
C CYS A 59 14.18 -12.14 -1.83
N TYR A 60 13.75 -11.26 -2.73
CA TYR A 60 12.41 -10.67 -2.64
C TYR A 60 11.31 -11.70 -2.90
N MET A 61 10.16 -11.54 -2.23
CA MET A 61 8.97 -12.35 -2.50
C MET A 61 8.31 -11.91 -3.80
N SER A 62 7.83 -12.88 -4.56
CA SER A 62 7.04 -12.59 -5.76
C SER A 62 5.71 -11.93 -5.42
N LEU A 63 5.15 -11.17 -6.38
CA LEU A 63 3.83 -10.57 -6.23
C LEU A 63 2.73 -11.58 -5.85
N VAL A 64 2.82 -12.81 -6.36
CA VAL A 64 1.85 -13.87 -6.08
C VAL A 64 1.92 -14.29 -4.61
N GLU A 65 3.14 -14.50 -4.08
CA GLU A 65 3.35 -14.83 -2.68
C GLU A 65 2.89 -13.69 -1.77
N MET A 66 3.22 -12.44 -2.09
CA MET A 66 2.81 -11.28 -1.29
C MET A 66 1.28 -11.14 -1.27
N LYS A 67 0.61 -11.25 -2.42
CA LYS A 67 -0.86 -11.20 -2.50
C LYS A 67 -1.52 -12.34 -1.71
N SER A 68 -0.92 -13.53 -1.74
CA SER A 68 -1.40 -14.69 -0.98
C SER A 68 -1.25 -14.48 0.52
N LEU A 69 -0.07 -14.04 0.99
CA LEU A 69 0.22 -13.79 2.40
C LEU A 69 -0.66 -12.69 3.01
N PHE A 70 -0.88 -11.61 2.26
CA PHE A 70 -1.80 -10.55 2.69
C PHE A 70 -3.28 -10.92 2.53
N ARG A 71 -3.60 -12.02 1.84
CA ARG A 71 -4.96 -12.34 1.40
C ARG A 71 -5.61 -11.15 0.69
N MET A 72 -4.87 -10.52 -0.24
CA MET A 72 -5.29 -9.26 -0.86
C MET A 72 -6.64 -9.34 -1.56
N GLN A 73 -7.05 -10.50 -2.07
CA GLN A 73 -8.39 -10.68 -2.65
C GLN A 73 -9.49 -10.42 -1.62
N ASP A 74 -9.32 -10.92 -0.40
CA ASP A 74 -10.28 -10.71 0.69
C ASP A 74 -10.28 -9.24 1.14
N ILE A 75 -9.08 -8.65 1.27
CA ILE A 75 -8.93 -7.23 1.63
C ILE A 75 -9.64 -6.34 0.61
N VAL A 76 -9.39 -6.54 -0.68
CA VAL A 76 -10.02 -5.74 -1.76
C VAL A 76 -11.53 -5.95 -1.81
N SER A 77 -12.03 -7.14 -1.46
CA SER A 77 -13.46 -7.43 -1.46
C SER A 77 -14.20 -6.81 -0.27
N CYS A 78 -13.51 -6.59 0.85
CA CYS A 78 -14.09 -6.05 2.08
C CYS A 78 -13.83 -4.56 2.29
N ALA A 79 -12.76 -4.01 1.70
CA ALA A 79 -12.41 -2.60 1.84
C ALA A 79 -13.40 -1.69 1.09
N THR A 80 -13.71 -0.55 1.69
CA THR A 80 -14.51 0.50 1.03
C THR A 80 -13.66 1.39 0.13
N GLN A 81 -12.35 1.43 0.38
CA GLN A 81 -11.37 2.19 -0.36
C GLN A 81 -11.06 1.53 -1.71
N PRO A 82 -10.81 2.31 -2.77
CA PRO A 82 -10.19 1.77 -3.98
C PRO A 82 -8.72 1.45 -3.68
N ILE A 83 -8.35 0.18 -3.81
CA ILE A 83 -6.98 -0.31 -3.55
C ILE A 83 -6.28 -0.65 -4.85
N THR A 84 -5.10 -0.06 -5.06
CA THR A 84 -4.17 -0.41 -6.14
C THR A 84 -2.90 -1.03 -5.56
N MET A 85 -2.28 -1.95 -6.28
CA MET A 85 -1.04 -2.62 -5.86
C MET A 85 0.02 -2.47 -6.95
N LEU A 86 1.24 -2.08 -6.60
CA LEU A 86 2.38 -2.00 -7.51
C LEU A 86 3.63 -2.60 -6.87
N GLU A 87 4.52 -3.13 -7.72
CA GLU A 87 5.88 -3.52 -7.35
C GLU A 87 6.82 -2.38 -7.66
N THR A 88 7.78 -2.12 -6.78
CA THR A 88 8.73 -1.02 -6.93
C THR A 88 10.12 -1.40 -6.44
N SER A 89 11.12 -0.77 -7.03
CA SER A 89 12.41 -0.58 -6.37
C SER A 89 12.66 0.93 -6.26
N ALA A 90 12.57 1.43 -5.03
CA ALA A 90 12.97 2.79 -4.73
C ALA A 90 14.47 3.04 -4.94
N ARG A 91 15.28 1.97 -5.08
CA ARG A 91 16.73 2.06 -5.27
C ARG A 91 17.10 2.35 -6.73
N ASP A 92 16.53 1.61 -7.68
CA ASP A 92 16.83 1.76 -9.10
C ASP A 92 15.77 2.57 -9.88
N GLY A 93 14.62 2.84 -9.25
CA GLY A 93 13.54 3.64 -9.81
C GLY A 93 12.45 2.82 -10.52
N THR A 94 12.58 1.49 -10.58
CA THR A 94 11.58 0.60 -11.19
C THR A 94 10.22 0.78 -10.52
N GLY A 95 9.15 0.91 -11.31
CA GLY A 95 7.78 1.07 -10.82
C GLY A 95 7.40 2.50 -10.41
N LEU A 96 8.37 3.42 -10.25
CA LEU A 96 8.07 4.78 -9.78
C LEU A 96 7.30 5.61 -10.82
N ALA A 97 7.47 5.35 -12.11
CA ALA A 97 6.70 6.01 -13.16
C ALA A 97 5.21 5.71 -13.04
N GLU A 98 4.85 4.45 -12.75
CA GLU A 98 3.50 4.00 -12.52
C GLU A 98 2.92 4.59 -11.23
N VAL A 99 3.74 4.69 -10.15
CA VAL A 99 3.33 5.36 -8.91
C VAL A 99 3.00 6.83 -9.16
N LEU A 100 3.85 7.55 -9.90
CA LEU A 100 3.61 8.95 -10.26
C LEU A 100 2.36 9.10 -11.13
N GLN A 101 2.15 8.18 -12.06
CA GLN A 101 0.96 8.17 -12.89
C GLN A 101 -0.30 7.93 -12.05
N TRP A 102 -0.27 6.98 -11.12
CA TRP A 102 -1.37 6.73 -10.19
C TRP A 102 -1.68 7.97 -9.35
N LEU A 103 -0.66 8.62 -8.78
CA LEU A 103 -0.85 9.87 -8.02
C LEU A 103 -1.52 10.95 -8.87
N ARG A 104 -1.08 11.15 -10.12
CA ARG A 104 -1.66 12.13 -11.04
C ARG A 104 -3.11 11.83 -11.41
N THR A 105 -3.49 10.56 -11.51
CA THR A 105 -4.88 10.19 -11.82
C THR A 105 -5.78 10.29 -10.60
N THR A 106 -5.25 9.95 -9.43
CA THR A 106 -5.99 9.89 -8.17
C THR A 106 -6.20 11.28 -7.55
N LEU A 107 -5.19 12.15 -7.62
CA LEU A 107 -5.23 13.50 -7.02
C LEU A 107 -5.74 14.58 -7.98
N LYS A 108 -6.17 14.22 -9.20
CA LYS A 108 -6.85 15.20 -10.06
C LYS A 108 -8.15 15.61 -9.39
N GLU A 109 -8.27 16.88 -9.07
CA GLU A 109 -9.55 17.43 -8.62
C GLU A 109 -10.60 17.18 -9.71
N PRO A 110 -11.83 16.77 -9.35
CA PRO A 110 -12.93 16.84 -10.30
C PRO A 110 -13.05 18.29 -10.76
N CYS A 111 -13.04 18.50 -12.08
CA CYS A 111 -13.32 19.81 -12.68
C CYS A 111 -14.68 20.34 -12.21
#